data_AF-A0A9W7B316-F1
#
_entry.id   AF-A0A9W7B316-F1
#
_cell.length_a   1.000
_cell.length_b   1.000
_cell.length_c   1.000
_cell.angle_alpha   90.00
_cell.angle_beta   90.00
_cell.angle_gamma   90.00
#
_symmetry.space_group_name_H-M   'P 1'
#
loop_
_entity.id
_entity.type
_entity.pdbx_description
1 polymer ?
#
loop_
_entity_poly.entity_id
_entity_poly.type
_entity_poly.pdbx_seq_one_letter_code
_entity_poly.pdbx_strand_id
1 'polypeptide(L)'
;MRDVRFGGLTTSVSAGTSFFDEKLNREIEEGRITKGTVDRYSIIVMAGIASEGMCYERAEGGASDEEALVQFLRSINPEKGGAREFDIERVKEQARLGVGNAAKLLKEHEGSWRALIEVMKKGGDLGDCIIAIEGEGKI
;
A
#
# COMPACT_ATOMS: atom_id res chain seq x y z
N MET A 1 -4.48 -30.96 5.87
CA MET A 1 -3.36 -30.76 6.81
C MET A 1 -3.23 -29.26 7.02
N ARG A 2 -3.58 -28.74 8.21
CA ARG A 2 -3.55 -27.30 8.54
C ARG A 2 -2.15 -26.96 9.01
N ASP A 3 -1.48 -26.01 8.36
CA ASP A 3 -0.18 -25.49 8.81
C ASP A 3 -0.39 -24.57 10.02
N VAL A 4 0.31 -24.89 11.11
CA VAL A 4 0.17 -24.28 12.46
C VAL A 4 1.19 -23.17 12.70
N ARG A 5 1.85 -22.66 11.66
CA ARG A 5 2.79 -21.53 11.78
C ARG A 5 2.13 -20.15 11.78
N PHE A 6 0.81 -20.08 11.57
CA PHE A 6 0.05 -18.82 11.53
C PHE A 6 -1.07 -18.87 12.56
N GLY A 7 -0.74 -18.56 13.80
CA GLY A 7 -1.69 -18.49 14.91
C GLY A 7 -1.66 -17.11 15.56
N GLY A 8 -2.72 -16.33 15.37
CA GLY A 8 -2.98 -15.08 16.10
C GLY A 8 -3.33 -13.92 15.17
N LEU A 9 -4.58 -13.45 15.23
CA LEU A 9 -5.13 -12.27 14.56
C LEU A 9 -4.81 -12.10 13.06
N THR A 10 -5.66 -12.67 12.21
CA THR A 10 -5.73 -12.26 10.80
C THR A 10 -6.40 -10.89 10.69
N THR A 11 -5.70 -9.81 11.01
CA THR A 11 -6.00 -8.49 10.44
C THR A 11 -5.33 -8.40 9.07
N SER A 12 -5.66 -9.35 8.18
CA SER A 12 -5.29 -9.26 6.78
C SER A 12 -6.19 -8.21 6.15
N VAL A 13 -5.81 -6.93 6.23
CA VAL A 13 -6.40 -5.94 5.33
C VAL A 13 -5.87 -6.28 3.94
N SER A 14 -6.71 -6.95 3.15
CA SER A 14 -6.34 -7.40 1.81
C SER A 14 -6.80 -6.37 0.79
N ALA A 15 -5.84 -5.66 0.20
CA ALA A 15 -6.01 -4.87 -1.01
C ALA A 15 -5.60 -5.72 -2.22
N GLY A 16 -6.18 -6.93 -2.37
CA GLY A 16 -5.71 -7.93 -3.35
C GLY A 16 -4.32 -8.51 -3.08
N THR A 17 -3.59 -8.00 -2.08
CA THR A 17 -2.28 -8.45 -1.59
C THR A 17 -2.31 -8.52 -0.06
N SER A 18 -1.57 -9.46 0.54
CA SER A 18 -1.41 -9.53 1.99
C SER A 18 -0.15 -8.78 2.39
N PHE A 19 -0.29 -7.66 3.10
CA PHE A 19 0.84 -6.90 3.61
C PHE A 19 1.42 -7.57 4.85
N PHE A 20 2.60 -8.18 4.73
CA PHE A 20 3.34 -8.69 5.89
C PHE A 20 4.30 -7.61 6.39
N ASP A 21 3.77 -6.67 7.17
CA ASP A 21 4.57 -5.65 7.86
C ASP A 21 4.56 -5.94 9.37
N GLU A 22 5.66 -6.48 9.88
CA GLU A 22 5.82 -6.82 11.30
C GLU A 22 5.68 -5.61 12.22
N LYS A 23 6.06 -4.42 11.74
CA LYS A 23 5.91 -3.18 12.50
C LYS A 23 4.44 -2.76 12.55
N LEU A 24 3.75 -2.84 11.42
CA LEU A 24 2.31 -2.57 11.35
C LEU A 24 1.53 -3.52 12.26
N ASN A 25 1.80 -4.82 12.16
CA ASN A 25 1.14 -5.84 12.99
C ASN A 25 1.38 -5.58 14.48
N ARG A 26 2.63 -5.31 14.88
CA ARG A 26 2.95 -4.97 16.27
C ARG A 26 2.25 -3.70 16.74
N GLU A 27 2.22 -2.65 15.92
CA GLU A 27 1.55 -1.39 16.28
C GLU A 27 0.02 -1.55 16.39
N ILE A 28 -0.58 -2.42 15.57
CA ILE A 28 -1.99 -2.83 15.67
C ILE A 28 -2.22 -3.59 16.99
N GLU A 29 -1.42 -4.60 17.29
CA GLU A 29 -1.52 -5.42 18.51
C GLU A 29 -1.34 -4.58 19.78
N GLU A 30 -0.41 -3.63 19.77
CA GLU A 30 -0.16 -2.70 20.87
C GLU A 30 -1.20 -1.57 20.98
N GLY A 31 -2.13 -1.48 20.02
CA GLY A 31 -3.15 -0.42 19.95
C GLY A 31 -2.58 0.99 19.75
N ARG A 32 -1.34 1.11 19.26
CA ARG A 32 -0.60 2.37 19.14
C ARG A 32 0.02 2.51 17.75
N ILE A 33 -0.82 2.67 16.75
CA ILE A 33 -0.39 3.01 15.40
C ILE A 33 0.14 4.43 15.32
N THR A 34 1.34 4.54 14.74
CA THR A 34 1.98 5.83 14.50
C THR A 34 1.50 6.44 13.18
N LYS A 35 1.50 7.78 13.11
CA LYS A 35 1.18 8.49 11.86
C LYS A 35 2.06 8.02 10.70
N GLY A 36 3.35 7.79 10.94
CA GLY A 36 4.28 7.32 9.92
C GLY A 36 3.93 5.94 9.36
N THR A 37 3.35 5.06 10.17
CA THR A 37 2.87 3.76 9.71
C THR A 37 1.62 3.91 8.82
N VAL A 38 0.67 4.77 9.22
CA VAL A 38 -0.50 5.10 8.38
C VAL A 38 -0.07 5.68 7.04
N ASP A 39 0.88 6.62 7.06
CA ASP A 39 1.37 7.28 5.85
C ASP A 39 2.02 6.26 4.89
N ARG A 40 2.86 5.35 5.39
CA ARG A 40 3.48 4.30 4.55
C ARG A 40 2.46 3.33 3.97
N TYR A 41 1.53 2.86 4.79
CA TYR A 41 0.48 1.97 4.32
C TYR A 41 -0.36 2.64 3.23
N SER A 42 -0.72 3.91 3.44
CA SER A 42 -1.46 4.71 2.45
C SER A 42 -0.68 4.87 1.14
N ILE A 43 0.63 5.07 1.19
CA ILE A 43 1.48 5.14 -0.01
C ILE A 43 1.44 3.80 -0.77
N ILE A 44 1.60 2.69 -0.06
CA ILE A 44 1.69 1.36 -0.68
C ILE A 44 0.36 0.97 -1.33
N VAL A 45 -0.76 1.09 -0.61
CA VAL A 45 -2.09 0.75 -1.13
C VAL A 45 -2.44 1.63 -2.34
N MET A 46 -2.12 2.92 -2.29
CA MET A 46 -2.44 3.84 -3.38
C MET A 46 -1.43 3.82 -4.54
N ALA A 47 -0.34 3.04 -4.45
CA ALA A 47 0.70 3.01 -5.48
C ALA A 47 0.20 2.41 -6.79
N GLY A 48 -0.71 1.43 -6.74
CA GLY A 48 -1.36 0.87 -7.93
C GLY A 48 -2.12 1.95 -8.71
N ILE A 49 -3.02 2.66 -8.03
CA ILE A 49 -3.77 3.80 -8.59
C ILE A 49 -2.85 4.89 -9.14
N ALA A 50 -1.79 5.24 -8.40
CA ALA A 50 -0.83 6.23 -8.84
C ALA A 50 -0.12 5.79 -10.13
N SER A 51 0.34 4.53 -10.19
CA SER A 51 0.98 3.96 -11.38
C SER A 51 0.02 3.91 -12.57
N GLU A 52 -1.21 3.46 -12.36
CA GLU A 52 -2.25 3.46 -13.40
C GLU A 52 -2.52 4.86 -13.94
N GLY A 53 -2.77 5.84 -13.06
CA GLY A 53 -3.02 7.23 -13.46
C GLY A 53 -1.82 7.93 -14.10
N MET A 54 -0.60 7.42 -13.89
CA MET A 54 0.61 7.91 -14.57
C MET A 54 0.80 7.27 -15.95
N CYS A 55 0.39 6.01 -16.14
CA CYS A 55 0.49 5.31 -17.42
C CYS A 55 -0.72 5.53 -18.34
N TYR A 56 -1.89 5.76 -17.76
CA TYR A 56 -3.17 5.87 -18.43
C TYR A 56 -3.88 7.13 -17.94
N GLU A 57 -4.52 7.90 -18.83
CA GLU A 57 -5.16 9.18 -18.47
C GLU A 57 -6.30 9.03 -17.44
N ARG A 58 -6.75 7.79 -17.16
CA ARG A 58 -7.71 7.45 -16.10
C ARG A 58 -7.33 6.15 -15.41
N ALA A 59 -7.39 6.15 -14.08
CA ALA A 59 -7.34 4.92 -13.28
C ALA A 59 -8.74 4.28 -13.28
N GLU A 60 -8.87 3.07 -13.80
CA GLU A 60 -10.15 2.34 -13.88
C GLU A 60 -10.22 1.19 -12.84
N GLY A 61 -9.09 0.75 -12.28
CA GLY A 61 -9.00 -0.42 -11.40
C GLY A 61 -8.97 -0.13 -9.89
N GLY A 62 -8.91 1.14 -9.48
CA GLY A 62 -8.57 1.54 -8.11
C GLY A 62 -9.59 1.30 -7.00
N ALA A 63 -10.83 0.91 -7.33
CA ALA A 63 -11.91 0.85 -6.33
C ALA A 63 -11.60 -0.11 -5.16
N SER A 64 -10.93 -1.23 -5.44
CA SER A 64 -10.54 -2.19 -4.40
C SER A 64 -9.45 -1.65 -3.48
N ASP A 65 -8.50 -0.87 -3.99
CA ASP A 65 -7.42 -0.28 -3.21
C ASP A 65 -7.96 0.83 -2.30
N GLU A 66 -8.88 1.66 -2.84
CA GLU A 66 -9.58 2.67 -2.05
C GLU A 66 -10.38 2.04 -0.92
N GLU A 67 -11.12 0.96 -1.18
CA GLU A 67 -11.88 0.25 -0.15
C GLU A 67 -10.96 -0.34 0.92
N ALA A 68 -9.83 -0.93 0.54
CA ALA A 68 -8.88 -1.47 1.50
C ALA A 68 -8.27 -0.38 2.40
N LEU A 69 -7.96 0.80 1.86
CA LEU A 69 -7.52 1.95 2.65
C LEU A 69 -8.63 2.42 3.61
N VAL A 70 -9.87 2.51 3.14
CA VAL A 70 -11.03 2.89 3.98
C VAL A 70 -11.20 1.90 5.14
N GLN A 71 -11.14 0.60 4.87
CA GLN A 71 -11.29 -0.44 5.88
C GLN A 71 -10.15 -0.38 6.92
N PHE A 72 -8.91 -0.20 6.47
CA PHE A 72 -7.76 -0.02 7.36
C PHE A 72 -7.91 1.20 8.27
N LEU A 73 -8.22 2.37 7.70
CA LEU A 73 -8.34 3.61 8.48
C LEU A 73 -9.49 3.54 9.49
N ARG A 74 -10.57 2.83 9.16
CA ARG A 74 -11.67 2.55 10.09
C ARG A 74 -11.27 1.56 11.18
N SER A 75 -10.50 0.51 10.88
CA SER A 75 -10.10 -0.48 11.89
C SER A 75 -9.17 0.09 12.96
N ILE A 76 -8.51 1.20 12.67
CA ILE A 76 -7.58 1.88 13.58
C ILE A 76 -8.22 3.09 14.29
N ASN A 77 -9.51 3.33 14.05
CA ASN A 77 -10.23 4.40 14.75
C ASN A 77 -10.32 4.10 16.25
N PRO A 78 -10.14 5.11 17.11
CA PRO A 78 -10.31 4.94 18.54
C PRO A 78 -11.78 4.60 18.87
N GLU A 79 -12.00 3.56 19.69
CA GLU A 79 -13.32 3.03 20.06
C GLU A 79 -14.30 4.07 20.65
N LYS A 80 -13.80 5.22 21.12
CA LYS A 80 -14.58 6.23 21.85
C LYS A 80 -14.62 7.62 21.19
N GLY A 81 -14.40 7.74 19.88
CA GLY A 81 -14.53 9.01 19.16
C GLY A 81 -13.59 10.09 19.70
N GLY A 82 -12.36 10.12 19.19
CA GLY A 82 -11.33 11.06 19.62
C GLY A 82 -10.90 12.01 18.50
N ALA A 83 -10.12 13.04 18.82
CA ALA A 83 -9.58 14.02 17.85
C ALA A 83 -8.76 13.42 16.67
N ARG A 84 -8.46 12.11 16.71
CA ARG A 84 -7.74 11.34 15.69
C ARG A 84 -8.60 10.35 14.90
N GLU A 85 -9.93 10.42 15.04
CA GLU A 85 -10.84 9.61 14.23
C GLU A 85 -10.71 9.96 12.74
N PHE A 86 -10.63 8.93 11.91
CA PHE A 86 -10.71 8.98 10.45
C PHE A 86 -12.19 9.03 10.04
N ASP A 87 -12.71 10.25 9.95
CA ASP A 87 -13.96 10.53 9.27
C ASP A 87 -13.80 10.43 7.73
N ILE A 88 -14.90 10.57 7.00
CA ILE A 88 -14.90 10.45 5.54
C ILE A 88 -13.93 11.44 4.89
N GLU A 89 -13.83 12.68 5.41
CA GLU A 89 -12.98 13.71 4.81
C GLU A 89 -11.49 13.45 5.07
N ARG A 90 -11.14 12.96 6.26
CA ARG A 90 -9.77 12.54 6.58
C ARG A 90 -9.35 11.30 5.82
N VAL A 91 -10.24 10.34 5.62
CA VAL A 91 -9.96 9.17 4.76
C VAL A 91 -9.65 9.62 3.34
N LYS A 92 -10.48 10.52 2.77
CA LYS A 92 -10.24 11.08 1.44
C LYS A 92 -8.91 11.84 1.36
N GLU A 93 -8.60 12.65 2.38
CA GLU A 93 -7.35 13.39 2.42
C GLU A 93 -6.14 12.47 2.53
N GLN A 94 -6.21 11.45 3.38
CA GLN A 94 -5.17 10.44 3.51
C GLN A 94 -4.95 9.68 2.19
N ALA A 95 -6.03 9.33 1.48
CA ALA A 95 -5.94 8.71 0.17
C ALA A 95 -5.25 9.62 -0.86
N ARG A 96 -5.63 10.91 -0.91
CA ARG A 96 -4.99 11.91 -1.79
C ARG A 96 -3.49 12.05 -1.50
N LEU A 97 -3.11 12.12 -0.22
CA LEU A 97 -1.72 12.18 0.20
C LEU A 97 -0.97 10.90 -0.17
N GLY A 98 -1.59 9.73 0.00
CA GLY A 98 -1.06 8.44 -0.40
C GLY A 98 -0.73 8.39 -1.89
N VAL A 99 -1.70 8.71 -2.75
CA VAL A 99 -1.51 8.78 -4.22
C VAL A 99 -0.41 9.77 -4.57
N GLY A 100 -0.46 10.99 -4.01
CA GLY A 100 0.51 12.03 -4.32
C GLY A 100 1.94 11.66 -3.94
N ASN A 101 2.13 11.00 -2.81
CA ASN A 101 3.45 10.53 -2.38
C ASN A 101 3.92 9.30 -3.16
N ALA A 102 3.02 8.36 -3.47
CA ALA A 102 3.34 7.23 -4.34
C ALA A 102 3.80 7.70 -5.73
N ALA A 103 3.05 8.63 -6.34
CA ALA A 103 3.41 9.20 -7.64
C ALA A 103 4.78 9.91 -7.61
N LYS A 104 5.13 10.59 -6.51
CA LYS A 104 6.46 11.19 -6.35
C LYS A 104 7.55 10.12 -6.32
N LEU A 105 7.38 9.06 -5.54
CA LEU A 105 8.34 7.95 -5.45
C LEU A 105 8.51 7.25 -6.81
N LEU A 106 7.42 6.99 -7.53
CA LEU A 106 7.46 6.40 -8.87
C LEU A 106 8.20 7.28 -9.88
N LYS A 107 8.07 8.61 -9.77
CA LYS A 107 8.82 9.56 -10.61
C LYS A 107 10.29 9.63 -10.24
N GLU A 108 10.61 9.63 -8.94
CA GLU A 108 11.99 9.67 -8.45
C GLU A 108 12.76 8.40 -8.88
N HIS A 109 12.06 7.26 -8.93
CA HIS A 109 12.61 5.96 -9.35
C HIS A 109 12.06 5.51 -10.71
N GLU A 110 11.91 6.44 -11.65
CA GLU A 110 11.27 6.15 -12.95
C GLU A 110 11.97 5.02 -13.73
N GLY A 111 13.31 4.93 -13.66
CA GLY A 111 14.09 3.86 -14.28
C GLY A 111 13.67 2.46 -13.78
N SER A 112 13.78 2.24 -12.47
CA SER A 112 13.37 0.99 -11.82
C SER A 112 11.89 0.67 -12.06
N TRP A 113 11.02 1.69 -11.99
CA TRP A 113 9.59 1.52 -12.22
C TRP A 113 9.28 1.08 -13.65
N ARG A 114 9.88 1.72 -14.66
CA ARG A 114 9.70 1.33 -16.07
C ARG A 114 10.27 -0.05 -16.35
N ALA A 115 11.44 -0.37 -15.81
CA ALA A 115 12.05 -1.69 -15.97
C ALA A 115 11.15 -2.80 -15.41
N LEU A 116 10.57 -2.58 -14.22
CA LEU A 116 9.58 -3.47 -13.63
C LEU A 116 8.36 -3.67 -14.55
N ILE A 117 7.77 -2.57 -15.05
CA ILE A 117 6.62 -2.63 -15.97
C ILE A 117 6.94 -3.49 -17.20
N GLU A 118 8.11 -3.31 -17.80
CA GLU A 118 8.49 -4.04 -19.01
C GLU A 118 8.70 -5.54 -18.78
N VAL A 119 9.22 -5.93 -17.60
CA VAL A 119 9.30 -7.34 -17.20
C VAL A 119 7.90 -7.92 -17.00
N MET A 120 7.04 -7.22 -16.25
CA MET A 120 5.67 -7.68 -16.00
C MET A 120 4.85 -7.85 -17.27
N LYS A 121 4.97 -6.92 -18.24
CA LYS A 121 4.30 -7.01 -19.56
C LYS A 121 4.71 -8.25 -20.36
N LYS A 122 5.95 -8.71 -20.19
CA LYS A 122 6.47 -9.91 -20.87
C LYS A 122 6.10 -11.21 -20.14
N GLY A 123 5.37 -11.12 -19.02
CA GLY A 123 5.04 -12.27 -18.19
C GLY A 123 6.23 -12.79 -17.39
N GLY A 124 7.22 -11.94 -17.09
CA GLY A 124 8.34 -12.28 -16.23
C GLY A 124 7.88 -12.64 -14.81
N ASP A 125 8.67 -13.47 -14.13
CA ASP A 125 8.32 -13.93 -12.79
C ASP A 125 8.77 -12.93 -11.70
N LEU A 126 8.56 -13.30 -10.43
CA LEU A 126 8.95 -12.46 -9.30
C LEU A 126 10.47 -12.19 -9.26
N GLY A 127 11.29 -13.18 -9.63
CA GLY A 127 12.74 -13.03 -9.67
C GLY A 127 13.18 -12.02 -10.72
N ASP A 128 12.58 -12.09 -11.91
CA ASP A 128 12.83 -11.13 -12.98
C ASP A 128 12.47 -9.70 -12.54
N CYS A 129 11.35 -9.55 -11.82
CA CYS A 129 10.90 -8.25 -11.30
C CYS A 129 11.91 -7.66 -10.29
N ILE A 130 12.44 -8.48 -9.38
CA ILE A 130 13.46 -8.06 -8.40
C ILE A 130 14.72 -7.60 -9.12
N ILE A 131 15.21 -8.39 -10.08
CA ILE A 131 16.41 -8.06 -10.86
C ILE A 131 16.24 -6.74 -11.61
N ALA A 132 15.07 -6.49 -12.21
CA ALA A 132 14.78 -5.25 -12.91
C ALA A 132 14.82 -4.02 -11.99
N ILE A 133 14.29 -4.15 -10.77
CA ILE A 133 14.31 -3.06 -9.77
C ILE A 133 15.76 -2.80 -9.30
N GLU A 134 16.50 -3.84 -8.94
CA GLU A 134 17.88 -3.73 -8.42
C GLU A 134 18.89 -3.33 -9.49
N GLY A 135 18.66 -3.70 -10.75
CA GLY A 135 19.52 -3.37 -11.89
C GLY A 135 19.61 -1.87 -12.15
N GLU A 136 18.50 -1.16 -11.99
CA GLU A 136 18.41 0.30 -12.15
C GLU A 136 18.68 1.05 -10.82
N GLY A 137 18.60 0.37 -9.68
CA GLY A 137 18.85 0.93 -8.34
C GLY A 137 20.33 1.11 -7.98
N LYS A 138 21.26 0.78 -8.89
CA LYS A 138 22.69 1.06 -8.74
C LYS A 138 23.01 2.47 -9.22
N ILE A 139 22.94 3.43 -8.31
CA ILE A 139 23.52 4.78 -8.45
C ILE A 139 24.81 4.84 -7.64
#